data_AF-A0A256ZI92-F1
#
_entry.id   AF-A0A256ZI92-F1
#
_cell.length_a   1.000
_cell.length_b   1.000
_cell.length_c   1.000
_cell.angle_alpha   90.00
_cell.angle_beta   90.00
_cell.angle_gamma   90.00
#
_symmetry.space_group_name_H-M   'P 1'
#
loop_
_entity.id
_entity.type
_entity.pdbx_description
1 polymer ?
#
loop_
_entity_poly.entity_id
_entity_poly.type
_entity_poly.pdbx_seq_one_letter_code
_entity_poly.pdbx_strand_id
1 'polypeptide(L)'
;MFYCPRPPLIPRLIFLTSRPSSAEWCVAMGAVVRQFVSADPSKCIGCGLCEFACALEKEGTLDATKSRIRVVRLSPMANAAVACRFCENAPCVRACLRDALYQDEEGIIHVEDAKCDLCGWCIEACPYGAIVLDPERTTVLICDLCGGEPKCVEICPTEALSLATEEEARKLWHESISSIVSEVKQVVERGAWELLFARASDIAGKVEAKLKELAKMVASAGPS
;
A
#
# COMPACT_ATOMS: atom_id res chain seq x y z
N MET A 1 14.04 -6.17 -7.97
CA MET A 1 15.32 -6.34 -8.68
C MET A 1 15.45 -5.13 -9.59
N PHE A 2 16.30 -4.16 -9.22
CA PHE A 2 16.45 -2.89 -9.94
C PHE A 2 16.80 -3.16 -11.40
N TYR A 3 16.05 -2.63 -12.36
CA TYR A 3 16.58 -2.43 -13.71
C TYR A 3 17.15 -1.02 -13.81
N CYS A 4 18.18 -0.77 -13.00
CA CYS A 4 19.10 0.31 -13.31
C CYS A 4 19.72 -0.08 -14.66
N PRO A 5 19.53 0.70 -15.75
CA PRO A 5 20.20 0.39 -17.00
C PRO A 5 21.69 0.27 -16.66
N ARG A 6 22.31 -0.88 -17.03
CA ARG A 6 23.73 -1.08 -16.76
C ARG A 6 24.43 0.21 -17.19
N PRO A 7 25.27 0.81 -16.32
CA PRO A 7 26.08 1.94 -16.75
C PRO A 7 26.71 1.53 -18.09
N PRO A 8 26.64 2.37 -19.14
CA PRO A 8 27.27 2.04 -20.40
C PRO A 8 28.72 1.63 -20.10
N LEU A 9 29.32 0.80 -20.96
CA LEU A 9 30.75 0.51 -20.89
C LEU A 9 31.50 1.82 -21.22
N ILE A 10 31.51 2.76 -20.28
CA ILE A 10 32.21 4.03 -20.40
C ILE A 10 33.69 3.65 -20.40
N PRO A 11 34.48 4.09 -21.40
CA PRO A 11 35.92 3.87 -21.41
C PRO A 11 36.50 4.34 -20.08
N ARG A 12 37.50 3.62 -19.60
CA ARG A 12 38.11 3.71 -18.26
C ARG A 12 38.70 5.09 -17.86
N LEU A 13 38.45 6.15 -18.62
CA LEU A 13 39.11 7.45 -18.50
C LEU A 13 38.33 8.52 -17.72
N ILE A 14 37.06 8.32 -17.32
CA ILE A 14 36.24 9.45 -16.79
C ILE A 14 36.09 9.48 -15.26
N PHE A 15 36.35 8.40 -14.52
CA PHE A 15 36.26 8.39 -13.05
C PHE A 15 37.63 8.15 -12.38
N LEU A 16 38.24 9.23 -11.89
CA LEU A 16 39.43 9.22 -11.01
C LEU A 16 39.10 8.94 -9.54
N THR A 17 37.81 8.79 -9.19
CA THR A 17 37.34 8.48 -7.83
C THR A 17 36.40 7.28 -7.88
N SER A 18 36.34 6.52 -6.77
CA SER A 18 35.63 5.25 -6.60
C SER A 18 34.29 5.13 -7.34
N ARG A 19 34.05 3.94 -7.91
CA ARG A 19 32.80 3.57 -8.59
C ARG A 19 31.61 3.87 -7.65
N PRO A 20 30.63 4.71 -8.03
CA PRO A 20 29.47 4.98 -7.20
C PRO A 20 28.66 3.69 -6.96
N SER A 21 28.02 3.58 -5.81
CA SER A 21 27.08 2.51 -5.50
C SER A 21 25.91 2.52 -6.49
N SER A 22 25.21 1.40 -6.64
CA SER A 22 24.04 1.31 -7.52
C SER A 22 22.95 2.33 -7.16
N ALA A 23 22.83 2.69 -5.88
CA ALA A 23 21.90 3.72 -5.40
C ALA A 23 22.31 5.13 -5.85
N GLU A 24 23.59 5.48 -5.72
CA GLU A 24 24.12 6.78 -6.17
C GLU A 24 24.00 6.95 -7.69
N TRP A 25 24.15 5.85 -8.45
CA TRP A 25 23.99 5.86 -9.91
C TRP A 25 22.52 6.03 -10.35
N CYS A 26 21.57 5.42 -9.65
CA CYS A 26 20.14 5.63 -9.89
C CYS A 26 19.72 7.07 -9.61
N VAL A 27 20.19 7.66 -8.51
CA VAL A 27 19.92 9.06 -8.15
C VAL A 27 20.56 10.03 -9.16
N ALA A 28 21.80 9.77 -9.58
CA ALA A 28 22.49 10.58 -10.58
C ALA A 28 21.87 10.52 -11.99
N MET A 29 21.10 9.47 -12.31
CA MET A 29 20.39 9.30 -13.58
C MET A 29 18.91 9.69 -13.52
N GLY A 30 18.43 10.32 -12.44
CA GLY A 30 17.05 10.81 -12.33
C GLY A 30 16.00 9.73 -12.10
N ALA A 31 16.36 8.60 -11.49
CA ALA A 31 15.40 7.56 -11.13
C ALA A 31 14.43 8.08 -10.05
N VAL A 32 13.15 8.21 -10.41
CA VAL A 32 12.07 8.59 -9.49
C VAL A 32 11.96 7.56 -8.37
N VAL A 33 12.10 8.00 -7.12
CA VAL A 33 11.91 7.16 -5.94
C VAL A 33 10.40 6.97 -5.75
N ARG A 34 9.90 5.79 -6.12
CA ARG A 34 8.47 5.47 -6.02
C ARG A 34 8.15 4.98 -4.61
N GLN A 35 7.22 5.67 -3.96
CA GLN A 35 6.69 5.30 -2.65
C GLN A 35 5.27 4.76 -2.81
N PHE A 36 4.88 3.87 -1.92
CA PHE A 36 3.51 3.35 -1.84
C PHE A 36 3.12 3.12 -0.37
N VAL A 37 1.82 2.89 -0.14
CA VAL A 37 1.32 2.55 1.19
C VAL A 37 1.69 1.11 1.52
N SER A 38 2.59 0.92 2.48
CA SER A 38 2.99 -0.38 3.01
C SER A 38 2.39 -0.59 4.40
N ALA A 39 2.05 -1.85 4.71
CA ALA A 39 1.56 -2.25 6.01
C ALA A 39 2.61 -3.03 6.80
N ASP A 40 2.79 -2.69 8.08
CA ASP A 40 3.51 -3.46 9.08
C ASP A 40 2.62 -4.58 9.64
N PRO A 41 2.92 -5.86 9.34
CA PRO A 41 2.10 -6.97 9.81
C PRO A 41 2.07 -7.16 11.32
N SER A 42 3.09 -6.67 12.04
CA SER A 42 3.18 -6.81 13.51
C SER A 42 2.25 -5.86 14.26
N LYS A 43 1.85 -4.76 13.60
CA LYS A 43 0.96 -3.72 14.16
C LYS A 43 -0.45 -3.77 13.57
N CYS A 44 -0.61 -4.35 12.38
CA CYS A 44 -1.89 -4.37 11.69
C CYS A 44 -2.87 -5.36 12.36
N ILE A 45 -4.00 -4.82 12.81
CA ILE A 45 -5.08 -5.58 13.47
C ILE A 45 -6.21 -5.94 12.51
N GLY A 46 -6.12 -5.54 11.25
CA GLY A 46 -7.14 -5.81 10.23
C GLY A 46 -8.50 -5.15 10.48
N CYS A 47 -8.53 -3.96 11.11
CA CYS A 47 -9.77 -3.27 11.48
C CYS A 47 -10.61 -2.72 10.30
N GLY A 48 -10.02 -2.55 9.12
CA GLY A 48 -10.74 -2.04 7.94
C GLY A 48 -10.95 -0.51 7.90
N LEU A 49 -10.48 0.25 8.89
CA LEU A 49 -10.64 1.71 8.91
C LEU A 49 -9.99 2.40 7.70
N CYS A 50 -8.85 1.88 7.24
CA CYS A 50 -8.19 2.35 6.03
C CYS A 50 -9.04 2.16 4.77
N GLU A 51 -9.87 1.11 4.75
CA GLU A 51 -10.79 0.81 3.65
C GLU A 51 -11.89 1.87 3.60
N PHE A 52 -12.54 2.12 4.74
CA PHE A 52 -13.58 3.14 4.86
C PHE A 52 -13.06 4.55 4.59
N ALA A 53 -11.89 4.91 5.13
CA ALA A 53 -11.30 6.23 4.89
C ALA A 53 -11.01 6.46 3.40
N CYS A 54 -10.50 5.44 2.70
CA CYS A 54 -10.25 5.56 1.27
C CYS A 54 -11.55 5.60 0.44
N ALA A 55 -12.59 4.82 0.79
CA ALA A 55 -13.89 4.94 0.13
C ALA A 55 -14.51 6.33 0.34
N LEU A 56 -14.42 6.85 1.57
CA LEU A 56 -14.97 8.15 1.92
C LEU A 56 -14.24 9.27 1.16
N GLU A 57 -12.92 9.25 1.15
CA GLU A 57 -12.10 10.26 0.46
C GLU A 57 -12.30 10.24 -1.05
N LYS A 58 -12.36 9.05 -1.66
CA LYS A 58 -12.34 8.92 -3.14
C LYS A 58 -13.72 8.87 -3.76
N GLU A 59 -14.71 8.34 -3.02
CA GLU A 59 -16.06 8.11 -3.53
C GLU A 59 -17.13 8.85 -2.75
N GLY A 60 -16.81 9.47 -1.60
CA GLY A 60 -17.82 10.12 -0.74
C GLY A 60 -18.78 9.13 -0.08
N THR A 61 -18.44 7.84 -0.03
CA THR A 61 -19.29 6.78 0.52
C THR A 61 -18.56 5.95 1.57
N LEU A 62 -19.31 5.31 2.47
CA LEU A 62 -18.78 4.31 3.40
C LEU A 62 -18.76 2.91 2.79
N ASP A 63 -18.88 2.78 1.48
CA ASP A 63 -18.83 1.50 0.81
C ASP A 63 -17.38 1.04 0.65
N ALA A 64 -16.95 0.20 1.59
CA ALA A 64 -15.60 -0.35 1.58
C ALA A 64 -15.29 -1.15 0.30
N THR A 65 -16.29 -1.62 -0.46
CA THR A 65 -16.05 -2.35 -1.71
C THR A 65 -15.43 -1.47 -2.80
N LYS A 66 -15.64 -0.15 -2.74
CA LYS A 66 -15.08 0.84 -3.69
C LYS A 66 -13.74 1.42 -3.27
N SER A 67 -13.08 0.82 -2.29
CA SER A 67 -11.86 1.38 -1.73
C SER A 67 -10.60 0.73 -2.30
N ARG A 68 -9.59 1.58 -2.54
CA ARG A 68 -8.38 1.28 -3.32
C ARG A 68 -7.25 0.63 -2.51
N ILE A 69 -7.52 0.22 -1.26
CA ILE A 69 -6.57 -0.44 -0.35
C ILE A 69 -7.26 -1.58 0.39
N ARG A 70 -6.89 -2.86 0.22
CA ARG A 70 -7.56 -3.99 0.88
C ARG A 70 -6.85 -4.55 2.10
N VAL A 71 -7.61 -4.81 3.15
CA VAL A 71 -7.13 -5.56 4.31
C VAL A 71 -7.16 -7.06 4.01
N VAL A 72 -5.98 -7.66 4.01
CA VAL A 72 -5.78 -9.11 3.95
C VAL A 72 -5.60 -9.64 5.37
N ARG A 73 -6.50 -10.54 5.77
CA ARG A 73 -6.48 -11.16 7.10
C ARG A 73 -5.94 -12.59 7.00
N LEU A 74 -4.70 -12.79 7.41
CA LEU A 74 -4.04 -14.11 7.49
C LEU A 74 -4.14 -14.62 8.93
N SER A 75 -5.37 -14.66 9.46
CA SER A 75 -5.62 -15.06 10.85
C SER A 75 -5.22 -16.52 11.10
N PRO A 76 -4.57 -16.84 12.23
CA PRO A 76 -4.19 -15.96 13.35
C PRO A 76 -2.77 -15.36 13.24
N MET A 77 -2.09 -15.55 12.11
CA MET A 77 -0.66 -15.27 11.96
C MET A 77 -0.34 -13.79 11.79
N ALA A 78 -1.04 -13.09 10.89
CA ALA A 78 -0.78 -11.69 10.60
C ALA A 78 -1.96 -11.05 9.88
N ASN A 79 -2.05 -9.72 9.92
CA ASN A 79 -2.89 -8.97 8.98
C ASN A 79 -2.01 -7.99 8.23
N ALA A 80 -2.43 -7.59 7.03
CA ALA A 80 -1.77 -6.54 6.28
C ALA A 80 -2.82 -5.78 5.46
N ALA A 81 -2.48 -4.57 5.03
CA ALA A 81 -3.25 -3.88 4.00
C ALA A 81 -2.41 -3.81 2.72
N VAL A 82 -3.06 -3.96 1.58
CA VAL A 82 -2.44 -3.96 0.26
C VAL A 82 -3.06 -2.85 -0.57
N ALA A 83 -2.22 -1.96 -1.08
CA ALA A 83 -2.57 -0.93 -2.06
C ALA A 83 -1.69 -1.09 -3.31
N CYS A 84 -1.96 -0.28 -4.34
CA CYS A 84 -1.10 -0.22 -5.52
C CYS A 84 0.33 0.12 -5.12
N ARG A 85 1.31 -0.58 -5.70
CA ARG A 85 2.74 -0.37 -5.45
C ARG A 85 3.44 0.48 -6.50
N PHE A 86 2.70 0.98 -7.50
CA PHE A 86 3.24 1.82 -8.56
C PHE A 86 4.44 1.16 -9.26
N CYS A 87 4.25 -0.11 -9.63
CA CYS A 87 5.31 -0.95 -10.16
C CYS A 87 6.01 -0.29 -11.36
N GLU A 88 7.33 -0.39 -11.38
CA GLU A 88 8.07 -0.12 -12.61
C GLU A 88 7.66 -1.10 -13.70
N ASN A 89 7.45 -0.62 -14.92
CA ASN A 89 7.00 -1.46 -16.03
C ASN A 89 5.75 -2.25 -15.61
N ALA A 90 4.71 -1.53 -15.18
CA ALA A 90 3.54 -2.11 -14.53
C ALA A 90 2.86 -3.18 -15.40
N PRO A 91 2.71 -4.43 -14.91
CA PRO A 91 2.10 -5.51 -15.68
C PRO A 91 0.63 -5.25 -15.97
N CYS A 92 -0.09 -4.57 -15.06
CA CYS A 92 -1.48 -4.18 -15.26
C CYS A 92 -1.67 -3.19 -16.41
N VAL A 93 -0.75 -2.24 -16.60
CA VAL A 93 -0.76 -1.32 -17.74
C VAL A 93 -0.54 -2.09 -19.04
N ARG A 94 0.49 -2.94 -19.10
CA ARG A 94 0.77 -3.77 -20.30
C ARG A 94 -0.34 -4.76 -20.66
N ALA A 95 -1.09 -5.23 -19.68
CA ALA A 95 -2.18 -6.18 -19.89
C ALA A 95 -3.46 -5.50 -20.43
N CYS A 96 -3.56 -4.17 -20.38
CA CYS A 96 -4.73 -3.45 -20.84
C CYS A 96 -4.76 -3.37 -22.38
N LEU A 97 -5.70 -4.08 -23.01
CA LEU A 97 -5.86 -4.07 -24.47
C LEU A 97 -6.54 -2.80 -25.00
N ARG A 98 -7.12 -1.99 -24.11
CA ARG A 98 -7.86 -0.76 -24.44
C ARG A 98 -7.04 0.50 -24.21
N ASP A 99 -5.80 0.36 -23.73
CA ASP A 99 -4.96 1.47 -23.28
C ASP A 99 -5.70 2.40 -22.29
N ALA A 100 -6.53 1.81 -21.43
CA ALA A 100 -7.29 2.50 -20.39
C ALA A 100 -6.43 2.77 -19.14
N LEU A 101 -5.38 1.97 -18.91
CA LEU A 101 -4.43 2.20 -17.82
C LEU A 101 -3.17 2.82 -18.40
N TYR A 102 -2.65 3.85 -17.74
CA TYR A 102 -1.34 4.43 -18.08
C TYR A 102 -0.57 4.81 -16.80
N GLN A 103 0.74 4.94 -16.93
CA GLN A 103 1.63 5.34 -15.85
C GLN A 103 2.18 6.75 -16.16
N ASP A 104 2.10 7.67 -15.20
CA ASP A 104 2.63 9.02 -15.35
C ASP A 104 4.14 9.12 -15.05
N GLU A 105 4.68 10.35 -15.11
CA GLU A 105 6.09 10.63 -14.86
C GLU A 105 6.51 10.32 -13.41
N GLU A 106 5.58 10.41 -12.46
CA GLU A 106 5.79 10.13 -11.04
C GLU A 106 5.69 8.61 -10.75
N GLY A 107 5.20 7.83 -11.72
CA GLY A 107 5.00 6.40 -11.63
C GLY A 107 3.62 6.00 -11.12
N ILE A 108 2.71 6.95 -10.89
CA ILE A 108 1.33 6.68 -10.47
C ILE A 108 0.56 6.10 -11.65
N ILE A 109 -0.28 5.11 -11.36
CA ILE A 109 -1.09 4.41 -12.36
C ILE A 109 -2.48 5.00 -12.35
N HIS A 110 -2.90 5.52 -13.50
CA HIS A 110 -4.20 6.15 -13.71
C HIS A 110 -5.10 5.26 -14.58
N VAL A 111 -6.41 5.49 -14.49
CA VAL A 111 -7.44 4.78 -15.24
C VAL A 111 -8.28 5.80 -16.00
N GLU A 112 -8.38 5.64 -17.32
CA GLU A 112 -9.33 6.36 -18.17
C GLU A 112 -10.64 5.58 -18.25
N ASP A 113 -11.60 5.93 -17.40
CA ASP A 113 -12.90 5.24 -17.30
C ASP A 113 -13.61 5.09 -18.66
N ALA A 114 -13.51 6.12 -19.52
CA ALA A 114 -14.14 6.12 -20.84
C ALA A 114 -13.60 5.02 -21.80
N LYS A 115 -12.39 4.50 -21.56
CA LYS A 115 -11.77 3.43 -22.36
C LYS A 115 -11.93 2.06 -21.72
N CYS A 116 -12.21 1.99 -20.42
CA CYS A 116 -12.34 0.75 -19.69
C CYS A 116 -13.61 0.01 -20.11
N ASP A 117 -13.49 -1.29 -20.37
CA ASP A 117 -14.59 -2.19 -20.70
C ASP A 117 -14.80 -3.28 -19.64
N LEU A 118 -14.15 -3.12 -18.47
CA LEU A 118 -14.21 -4.05 -17.34
C LEU A 118 -13.78 -5.49 -17.68
N CYS A 119 -12.89 -5.69 -18.66
CA CYS A 119 -12.41 -7.03 -19.05
C CYS A 119 -11.61 -7.80 -17.97
N GLY A 120 -11.09 -7.11 -16.94
CA GLY A 120 -10.43 -7.74 -15.78
C GLY A 120 -8.99 -8.20 -15.98
N TRP A 121 -8.40 -8.11 -17.18
CA TRP A 121 -7.02 -8.55 -17.43
C TRP A 121 -5.97 -7.88 -16.55
N CYS A 122 -6.18 -6.61 -16.21
CA CYS A 122 -5.28 -5.88 -15.32
C CYS A 122 -5.24 -6.46 -13.90
N ILE A 123 -6.35 -7.03 -13.42
CA ILE A 123 -6.47 -7.62 -12.08
C ILE A 123 -5.66 -8.90 -12.02
N GLU A 124 -5.86 -9.80 -12.98
CA GLU A 124 -5.09 -11.05 -13.11
C GLU A 124 -3.59 -10.76 -13.30
N ALA A 125 -3.24 -9.69 -14.01
CA ALA A 125 -1.85 -9.28 -14.20
C ALA A 125 -1.22 -8.66 -12.94
N CYS A 126 -1.99 -8.25 -11.94
CA CYS A 126 -1.48 -7.59 -10.75
C CYS A 126 -0.93 -8.63 -9.74
N PRO A 127 0.39 -8.70 -9.51
CA PRO A 127 0.97 -9.71 -8.62
C PRO A 127 0.61 -9.50 -7.14
N TYR A 128 0.06 -8.33 -6.80
CA TYR A 128 -0.31 -7.97 -5.43
C TYR A 128 -1.82 -7.97 -5.21
N GLY A 129 -2.64 -8.11 -6.26
CA GLY A 129 -4.11 -8.03 -6.12
C GLY A 129 -4.61 -6.66 -5.66
N ALA A 130 -3.96 -5.58 -6.10
CA ALA A 130 -4.24 -4.22 -5.64
C ALA A 130 -5.34 -3.48 -6.44
N ILE A 131 -5.89 -4.10 -7.49
CA ILE A 131 -6.88 -3.50 -8.38
C ILE A 131 -8.26 -4.00 -8.01
N VAL A 132 -9.22 -3.09 -7.90
CA VAL A 132 -10.60 -3.38 -7.49
C VAL A 132 -11.55 -3.14 -8.66
N LEU A 133 -12.58 -3.97 -8.82
CA LEU A 133 -13.63 -3.77 -9.82
C LEU A 133 -14.70 -2.83 -9.30
N ASP A 134 -15.11 -1.86 -10.11
CA ASP A 134 -16.31 -1.07 -9.90
C ASP A 134 -17.31 -1.34 -11.04
N PRO A 135 -18.24 -2.29 -10.86
CA PRO A 135 -19.22 -2.62 -11.88
C PRO A 135 -20.24 -1.48 -12.11
N GLU A 136 -20.43 -0.57 -11.15
CA GLU A 136 -21.38 0.53 -11.32
C GLU A 136 -20.89 1.56 -12.34
N ARG A 137 -19.58 1.87 -12.30
CA ARG A 137 -18.94 2.76 -13.28
C ARG A 137 -18.36 2.03 -14.49
N THR A 138 -18.45 0.70 -14.53
CA THR A 138 -17.82 -0.14 -15.56
C THR A 138 -16.31 0.14 -15.67
N THR A 139 -15.65 0.34 -14.53
CA THR A 139 -14.21 0.66 -14.47
C THR A 139 -13.49 -0.11 -13.36
N VAL A 140 -12.18 0.07 -13.27
CA VAL A 140 -11.35 -0.45 -12.18
C VAL A 140 -10.84 0.69 -11.31
N LEU A 141 -10.71 0.43 -10.02
CA LEU A 141 -10.21 1.37 -9.03
C LEU A 141 -8.78 0.99 -8.63
N ILE A 142 -7.88 1.96 -8.71
CA ILE A 142 -6.47 1.82 -8.37
C ILE A 142 -6.09 2.98 -7.43
N CYS A 143 -5.27 2.69 -6.41
CA CYS A 143 -4.76 3.70 -5.49
C CYS A 143 -3.92 4.72 -6.27
N ASP A 144 -4.18 6.00 -6.04
CA ASP A 144 -3.46 7.14 -6.62
C ASP A 144 -2.60 7.89 -5.59
N LEU A 145 -2.36 7.24 -4.44
CA LEU A 145 -1.56 7.77 -3.33
C LEU A 145 -2.11 9.05 -2.71
N CYS A 146 -3.32 9.51 -3.06
CA CYS A 146 -3.92 10.75 -2.56
C CYS A 146 -2.97 11.96 -2.68
N GLY A 147 -2.23 12.07 -3.79
CA GLY A 147 -1.28 13.18 -4.00
C GLY A 147 -0.09 13.16 -3.02
N GLY A 148 0.22 12.02 -2.41
CA GLY A 148 1.32 11.88 -1.44
C GLY A 148 0.90 12.00 0.02
N GLU A 149 -0.38 12.27 0.32
CA GLU A 149 -0.92 12.34 1.68
C GLU A 149 -2.06 11.32 1.88
N PRO A 150 -1.76 10.01 2.05
CA PRO A 150 -2.78 8.98 2.08
C PRO A 150 -3.65 9.04 3.34
N LYS A 151 -4.96 9.26 3.17
CA LYS A 151 -5.94 9.24 4.28
C LYS A 151 -6.01 7.92 5.04
N CYS A 152 -5.68 6.82 4.36
CA CYS A 152 -5.59 5.52 5.01
C CYS A 152 -4.44 5.44 6.04
N VAL A 153 -3.34 6.18 5.84
CA VAL A 153 -2.23 6.27 6.80
C VAL A 153 -2.66 7.13 8.00
N GLU A 154 -3.29 8.28 7.75
CA GLU A 154 -3.77 9.22 8.77
C GLU A 154 -4.78 8.59 9.75
N ILE A 155 -5.68 7.75 9.25
CA ILE A 155 -6.71 7.12 10.09
C ILE A 155 -6.21 5.89 10.87
N CYS A 156 -5.01 5.38 10.58
CA CYS A 156 -4.58 4.10 11.14
C CYS A 156 -4.39 4.18 12.66
N PRO A 157 -5.19 3.46 13.48
CA PRO A 157 -5.13 3.59 14.95
C PRO A 157 -3.85 3.03 15.55
N THR A 158 -3.22 2.05 14.89
CA THR A 158 -2.02 1.37 15.36
C THR A 158 -0.76 1.81 14.62
N GLU A 159 -0.86 2.83 13.77
CA GLU A 159 0.28 3.33 12.95
C GLU A 159 0.95 2.19 12.16
N ALA A 160 0.14 1.25 11.69
CA ALA A 160 0.60 0.10 10.92
C ALA A 160 0.84 0.44 9.46
N LEU A 161 0.35 1.58 8.97
CA LEU A 161 0.49 2.00 7.57
C LEU A 161 1.48 3.15 7.46
N SER A 162 2.35 3.10 6.47
CA SER A 162 3.30 4.17 6.15
C SER A 162 3.61 4.22 4.66
N LEU A 163 4.13 5.35 4.20
CA LEU A 163 4.78 5.43 2.89
C LEU A 163 6.13 4.76 2.97
N ALA A 164 6.39 3.85 2.03
CA ALA A 164 7.65 3.12 1.94
C ALA A 164 8.04 2.86 0.48
N THR A 165 9.34 2.75 0.26
CA THR A 165 9.90 2.16 -0.95
C THR A 165 9.81 0.63 -0.90
N GLU A 166 10.01 -0.05 -2.04
CA GLU A 166 10.00 -1.52 -2.08
C GLU A 166 11.08 -2.14 -1.18
N GLU A 167 12.23 -1.48 -1.01
CA GLU A 167 13.30 -1.97 -0.14
C GLU A 167 12.95 -1.83 1.34
N GLU A 168 12.42 -0.67 1.75
CA GLU A 168 11.98 -0.42 3.11
C GLU A 168 10.83 -1.34 3.50
N ALA A 169 9.83 -1.48 2.61
CA ALA A 169 8.71 -2.39 2.81
C ALA A 169 9.20 -3.83 2.99
N ARG A 170 10.11 -4.29 2.13
CA ARG A 170 10.67 -5.65 2.25
C ARG A 170 11.40 -5.85 3.57
N LYS A 171 12.22 -4.89 3.99
CA LYS A 171 12.97 -4.96 5.26
C LYS A 171 12.01 -5.02 6.46
N LEU A 172 11.04 -4.12 6.49
CA LEU A 172 10.00 -4.06 7.51
C LEU A 172 9.26 -5.41 7.61
N TRP A 173 8.82 -5.97 6.49
CA TRP A 173 8.13 -7.26 6.48
C TRP A 173 8.95 -8.40 7.09
N HIS A 174 10.26 -8.47 6.80
CA HIS A 174 11.10 -9.51 7.40
C HIS A 174 11.25 -9.33 8.92
N GLU A 175 11.44 -8.10 9.39
CA GLU A 175 11.56 -7.77 10.80
C GLU A 175 10.26 -8.05 11.57
N SER A 176 9.12 -7.62 11.02
CA SER A 176 7.79 -7.82 11.60
C SER A 176 7.43 -9.29 11.75
N ILE A 177 7.69 -10.12 10.73
CA ILE A 177 7.42 -11.56 10.81
C ILE A 177 8.27 -12.22 11.91
N SER A 178 9.54 -11.83 12.05
CA SER A 178 10.38 -12.33 13.16
C SER A 178 9.83 -11.92 14.52
N SER A 179 9.33 -10.68 14.65
CA SER A 179 8.73 -10.19 15.90
C SER A 179 7.48 -11.00 16.28
N ILE A 180 6.56 -11.19 15.33
CA ILE A 180 5.31 -11.94 15.54
C ILE A 180 5.59 -13.34 16.09
N VAL A 181 6.52 -14.07 15.47
CA VAL A 181 6.88 -15.43 15.90
C VAL A 181 7.42 -15.42 17.34
N SER A 182 8.22 -14.41 17.70
CA SER A 182 8.75 -14.28 19.06
C SER A 182 7.69 -13.96 20.11
N GLU A 183 6.70 -13.11 19.78
CA GLU A 183 5.59 -12.75 20.67
C GLU A 183 4.69 -13.97 20.93
N VAL A 184 4.34 -14.71 19.87
CA VAL A 184 3.57 -15.95 19.99
C VAL A 184 4.28 -16.95 20.90
N LYS A 185 5.60 -17.09 20.75
CA LYS A 185 6.41 -17.96 21.62
C LYS A 185 6.32 -17.55 23.09
N GLN A 186 6.36 -16.25 23.40
CA GLN A 186 6.23 -15.77 24.78
C GLN A 186 4.84 -16.07 25.37
N VAL A 187 3.77 -15.87 24.60
CA VAL A 187 2.41 -16.12 25.09
C VAL A 187 2.18 -17.61 25.32
N VAL A 188 2.55 -18.45 24.35
CA VAL A 188 2.31 -19.90 24.39
C VAL A 188 3.19 -20.59 25.43
N GLU A 189 4.49 -20.28 25.49
CA GLU A 189 5.42 -21.00 26.37
C GLU A 189 5.44 -20.45 27.79
N ARG A 190 5.22 -19.14 27.97
CA ARG A 190 5.38 -18.47 29.27
C ARG A 190 4.07 -18.03 29.90
N GLY A 191 2.93 -18.30 29.24
CA GLY A 191 1.61 -17.98 29.77
C GLY A 191 1.40 -16.48 30.00
N ALA A 192 2.06 -15.62 29.22
CA ALA A 192 2.03 -14.17 29.37
C ALA A 192 0.73 -13.53 28.83
N TRP A 193 -0.43 -14.09 29.23
CA TRP A 193 -1.75 -13.71 28.74
C TRP A 193 -2.15 -12.28 29.11
N GLU A 194 -1.72 -11.78 30.27
CA GLU A 194 -2.03 -10.42 30.73
C GLU A 194 -1.52 -9.33 29.78
N LEU A 195 -0.32 -9.52 29.21
CA LEU A 195 0.24 -8.60 28.21
C LEU A 195 -0.59 -8.56 26.94
N LEU A 196 -1.12 -9.71 26.52
CA LEU A 196 -1.99 -9.83 25.36
C LEU A 196 -3.33 -9.10 25.58
N PHE A 197 -3.95 -9.28 26.75
CA PHE A 197 -5.22 -8.60 27.06
C PHE A 197 -5.07 -7.10 27.27
N ALA A 198 -3.99 -6.65 27.93
CA ALA A 198 -3.69 -5.23 28.08
C ALA A 198 -3.52 -4.54 26.72
N ARG A 199 -2.76 -5.17 25.81
CA ARG A 199 -2.59 -4.68 24.42
C ARG A 199 -3.91 -4.65 23.66
N ALA A 200 -4.75 -5.68 23.80
CA ALA A 200 -6.07 -5.72 23.15
C ALA A 200 -6.98 -4.58 23.62
N SER A 201 -6.98 -4.27 24.92
CA SER A 201 -7.77 -3.17 25.50
C SER A 201 -7.32 -1.79 24.98
N ASP A 202 -6.01 -1.53 24.95
CA ASP A 202 -5.45 -0.30 24.38
C ASP A 202 -5.82 -0.12 22.90
N ILE A 203 -5.69 -1.20 22.12
CA ILE A 203 -6.05 -1.21 20.69
C ILE A 203 -7.54 -0.88 20.51
N ALA A 204 -8.43 -1.45 21.33
CA ALA A 204 -9.86 -1.19 21.24
C ALA A 204 -10.17 0.31 21.45
N GLY A 205 -9.53 0.94 22.44
CA GLY A 205 -9.67 2.38 22.67
C GLY A 205 -9.21 3.24 21.49
N LYS A 206 -8.09 2.88 20.85
CA LYS A 206 -7.59 3.58 19.66
C LYS A 206 -8.51 3.43 18.46
N VAL A 207 -9.07 2.23 18.24
CA VAL A 207 -10.07 1.98 17.20
C VAL A 207 -11.33 2.80 17.43
N GLU A 208 -11.83 2.84 18.66
CA GLU A 208 -13.00 3.65 19.02
C GLU A 208 -12.78 5.14 18.73
N ALA A 209 -11.60 5.67 19.07
CA ALA A 209 -11.25 7.06 18.80
C ALA A 209 -11.28 7.38 17.29
N LYS A 210 -10.69 6.51 16.46
CA LYS A 210 -10.67 6.68 15.01
C LYS A 210 -12.04 6.48 14.35
N LEU A 211 -12.89 5.61 14.89
CA LEU A 211 -14.29 5.50 14.46
C LEU A 211 -15.08 6.79 14.75
N LYS A 212 -14.87 7.42 15.90
CA LYS A 212 -15.49 8.73 16.22
C LYS A 212 -14.98 9.83 15.30
N GLU A 213 -13.70 9.79 14.92
CA GLU A 213 -13.12 10.70 13.93
C GLU A 213 -13.79 10.54 12.55
N LEU A 214 -13.88 9.31 12.04
CA LEU A 214 -14.58 9.01 10.79
C LEU A 214 -16.04 9.44 10.82
N ALA A 215 -16.76 9.22 11.93
CA ALA A 215 -18.15 9.65 12.07
C ALA A 215 -18.30 11.18 11.93
N LYS A 216 -17.34 11.96 12.42
CA LYS A 216 -17.33 13.42 12.23
C LYS A 216 -17.10 13.80 10.77
N MET A 217 -16.19 13.11 10.08
CA MET A 217 -15.91 13.34 8.66
C MET A 217 -17.16 13.11 7.79
N VAL A 218 -17.89 12.03 8.06
CA VAL A 218 -19.17 11.73 7.39
C VAL A 218 -20.20 12.82 7.64
N ALA A 219 -20.30 13.30 8.88
CA ALA A 219 -21.23 14.39 9.22
C ALA A 219 -20.89 15.71 8.50
N SER A 220 -19.61 15.98 8.25
CA SER A 220 -19.18 17.18 7.52
C SER A 220 -19.31 17.09 5.99
N ALA A 221 -19.30 15.88 5.42
CA ALA A 221 -19.36 15.67 3.97
C ALA A 221 -20.76 15.91 3.37
N GLY A 222 -21.80 15.98 4.20
CA GLY A 222 -23.20 16.06 3.76
C GLY A 222 -23.70 14.71 3.20
N PRO A 223 -25.03 14.50 3.09
CA PRO A 223 -25.55 13.28 2.49
C PRO A 223 -25.20 13.24 0.99
N SER A 224 -24.62 12.10 0.56
CA SER A 224 -24.38 11.76 -0.85
C SER A 224 -25.66 11.39 -1.59
#